data_AF-A0A660U387-F1
#
_entry.id   AF-A0A660U387-F1
#
_cell.length_a   1.000
_cell.length_b   1.000
_cell.length_c   1.000
_cell.angle_alpha   90.00
_cell.angle_beta   90.00
_cell.angle_gamma   90.00
#
_symmetry.space_group_name_H-M   'P 1'
#
loop_
_entity.id
_entity.type
_entity.pdbx_description
1 polymer ?
#
loop_
_entity_poly.entity_id
_entity_poly.type
_entity_poly.pdbx_seq_one_letter_code
_entity_poly.pdbx_strand_id
1 'polypeptide(L)'
;MYFLYIITGLALIASFIADKKKTFKAIKMGYKKFVNILPPFLIMLILVSVILFLVPDRVISNYLGVSHKFYGFLFAIFFGSITLMPGFIAYPLCGILLQKGVPYMTLSAFSTTLMMVGILTFPIEKEYFGTKVTIIRNLISLGIAIAVALVTGIFFNELF
;
A
#
# COMPACT_ATOMS: atom_id res chain seq x y z
N MET A 1 -2.75 5.79 -18.36
CA MET A 1 -1.48 5.03 -18.37
C MET A 1 -0.60 5.34 -19.59
N TYR A 2 -1.15 5.50 -20.81
CA TYR A 2 -0.39 5.80 -22.03
C TYR A 2 0.53 7.03 -21.94
N PHE A 3 0.08 8.10 -21.29
CA PHE A 3 0.88 9.33 -21.11
C PHE A 3 2.22 9.08 -20.40
N LEU A 4 2.25 8.23 -19.37
CA LEU A 4 3.48 7.90 -18.64
C LEU A 4 4.48 7.14 -19.53
N TYR A 5 3.98 6.23 -20.37
CA TYR A 5 4.82 5.50 -21.32
C TYR A 5 5.41 6.43 -22.38
N ILE A 6 4.63 7.39 -22.88
CA ILE A 6 5.09 8.39 -23.85
C ILE A 6 6.19 9.26 -23.23
N ILE A 7 5.97 9.81 -22.04
CA ILE A 7 6.97 10.62 -21.33
C ILE A 7 8.25 9.81 -21.09
N THR A 8 8.11 8.58 -20.61
CA THR A 8 9.27 7.73 -20.33
C THR A 8 10.04 7.43 -21.61
N GLY A 9 9.36 7.14 -22.71
CA GLY A 9 9.97 6.92 -24.02
C GLY A 9 10.73 8.15 -24.52
N LEU A 10 10.12 9.34 -24.45
CA LEU A 10 10.78 10.60 -24.82
C LEU A 10 12.00 10.89 -23.94
N ALA A 11 11.88 10.71 -22.62
CA ALA A 11 12.99 10.88 -21.69
C ALA A 11 14.14 9.89 -21.97
N LEU A 12 13.82 8.65 -22.33
CA LEU A 12 14.80 7.63 -22.70
C LEU A 12 15.51 8.00 -24.01
N ILE A 13 14.77 8.47 -25.02
CA ILE A 13 15.32 8.95 -26.30
C ILE A 13 16.25 10.16 -26.05
N ALA A 14 15.79 11.15 -25.28
CA ALA A 14 16.60 12.31 -24.91
C ALA A 14 17.89 11.87 -24.16
N SER A 15 17.78 10.92 -23.23
CA SER A 15 18.93 10.34 -22.53
C SER A 15 19.89 9.64 -23.50
N PHE A 16 19.38 8.87 -24.46
CA PHE A 16 20.17 8.19 -25.48
C PHE A 16 20.92 9.15 -26.41
N ILE A 17 20.31 10.29 -26.76
CA ILE A 17 20.95 11.35 -27.54
C ILE A 17 22.07 12.00 -26.71
N ALA A 18 21.84 12.21 -25.42
CA ALA A 18 22.82 12.85 -24.53
C ALA A 18 24.04 11.96 -24.21
N ASP A 19 23.85 10.70 -23.80
CA ASP A 19 24.95 9.78 -23.51
C ASP A 19 24.51 8.30 -23.56
N LYS A 20 24.69 7.67 -24.72
CA LYS A 20 24.36 6.26 -24.95
C LYS A 20 24.98 5.32 -23.91
N LYS A 21 26.22 5.55 -23.49
CA LYS A 21 26.92 4.65 -22.55
C LYS A 21 26.29 4.74 -21.15
N LYS A 22 26.00 5.95 -20.67
CA LYS A 22 25.29 6.15 -19.40
C LYS A 22 23.87 5.60 -19.45
N THR A 23 23.14 5.81 -20.54
CA THR A 23 21.77 5.30 -20.68
C THR A 23 21.75 3.77 -20.63
N PHE A 24 22.61 3.08 -21.37
CA PHE A 24 22.71 1.61 -21.30
C PHE A 24 23.08 1.12 -19.90
N LYS A 25 24.01 1.80 -19.20
CA LYS A 25 24.37 1.45 -17.82
C LYS A 25 23.18 1.64 -16.87
N ALA A 26 22.43 2.73 -17.02
CA ALA A 26 21.23 3.01 -16.24
C ALA A 26 20.13 1.97 -16.47
N ILE A 27 19.86 1.62 -17.73
CA ILE A 27 18.90 0.56 -18.09
C ILE A 27 19.31 -0.78 -17.47
N LYS A 28 20.60 -1.17 -17.58
CA LYS A 28 21.10 -2.41 -16.98
C LYS A 28 20.95 -2.43 -15.46
N MET A 29 21.22 -1.32 -14.79
CA MET A 29 21.00 -1.18 -13.34
C MET A 29 19.52 -1.30 -12.99
N GLY A 30 18.63 -0.62 -13.73
CA GLY A 30 17.18 -0.70 -13.54
C GLY A 30 16.66 -2.12 -13.73
N TYR A 31 17.05 -2.78 -14.81
CA TYR A 31 16.69 -4.16 -15.08
C TYR A 31 17.16 -5.12 -13.98
N LYS A 32 18.41 -4.99 -13.53
CA LYS A 32 18.93 -5.82 -12.43
C LYS A 32 18.15 -5.60 -11.13
N LYS A 33 17.83 -4.35 -10.79
CA LYS A 33 16.99 -4.06 -9.61
C LYS A 33 15.59 -4.65 -9.76
N PHE A 34 14.98 -4.53 -10.94
CA PHE A 34 13.67 -5.10 -11.22
C PHE A 34 13.66 -6.62 -11.05
N VAL A 35 14.61 -7.33 -11.68
CA VAL A 35 14.74 -8.80 -11.57
C VAL A 35 15.03 -9.24 -10.14
N ASN A 36 15.72 -8.44 -9.33
CA ASN A 36 15.95 -8.77 -7.92
C ASN A 36 14.69 -8.64 -7.05
N ILE A 37 13.81 -7.69 -7.35
CA ILE A 37 12.57 -7.45 -6.59
C ILE A 37 11.45 -8.39 -7.06
N LEU A 38 11.48 -8.84 -8.32
CA LEU A 38 10.42 -9.62 -8.94
C LEU A 38 10.14 -10.97 -8.24
N PRO A 39 11.12 -11.83 -7.90
CA PRO A 39 10.87 -13.09 -7.21
C PRO A 39 10.19 -12.94 -5.83
N PRO A 40 10.72 -12.15 -4.87
CA PRO A 40 10.05 -12.00 -3.57
C PRO A 40 8.68 -11.34 -3.71
N PHE A 41 8.52 -10.43 -4.68
CA PHE A 41 7.23 -9.83 -4.99
C PHE A 41 6.19 -10.86 -5.47
N LEU A 42 6.56 -11.71 -6.44
CA LEU A 42 5.68 -12.76 -6.97
C LEU A 42 5.32 -13.80 -5.90
N ILE A 43 6.31 -14.27 -5.12
CA ILE A 43 6.08 -15.22 -4.02
C ILE A 43 5.05 -14.66 -3.05
N MET A 44 5.18 -13.39 -2.68
CA MET A 44 4.23 -12.77 -1.76
C MET A 44 2.83 -12.63 -2.37
N LEU A 45 2.71 -12.21 -3.63
CA LEU A 45 1.42 -12.15 -4.30
C LEU A 45 0.74 -13.52 -4.37
N ILE A 46 1.51 -14.58 -4.65
CA ILE A 46 0.99 -15.95 -4.67
C ILE A 46 0.51 -16.35 -3.29
N LEU A 47 1.31 -16.15 -2.24
CA LEU A 47 0.91 -16.46 -0.86
C LEU A 47 -0.35 -15.72 -0.43
N VAL A 48 -0.42 -14.42 -0.70
CA VAL A 48 -1.61 -13.60 -0.44
C VAL A 48 -2.82 -14.13 -1.19
N SER A 49 -2.66 -14.46 -2.47
CA SER A 49 -3.75 -14.98 -3.30
C SER A 49 -4.23 -16.35 -2.81
N VAL A 50 -3.32 -17.23 -2.39
CA VAL A 50 -3.65 -18.55 -1.81
C VAL A 50 -4.40 -18.37 -0.49
N ILE A 51 -3.93 -17.50 0.40
CA ILE A 51 -4.62 -17.21 1.66
C ILE A 51 -6.03 -16.67 1.36
N LEU A 52 -6.16 -15.68 0.47
CA LEU A 52 -7.45 -15.11 0.11
C LEU A 52 -8.38 -16.10 -0.62
N PHE A 53 -7.83 -17.08 -1.33
CA PHE A 53 -8.59 -18.18 -1.93
C PHE A 53 -9.11 -19.16 -0.87
N LEU A 54 -8.28 -19.46 0.14
CA LEU A 54 -8.65 -20.33 1.26
C LEU A 54 -9.63 -19.66 2.23
N VAL A 55 -9.64 -18.34 2.32
CA VAL A 55 -10.61 -17.58 3.13
C VAL A 55 -11.95 -17.53 2.38
N PRO A 56 -13.04 -18.08 2.93
CA PRO A 56 -14.35 -18.04 2.28
C PRO A 56 -14.79 -16.60 2.05
N ASP A 57 -15.41 -16.32 0.90
CA ASP A 57 -15.90 -14.97 0.60
C ASP A 57 -16.93 -14.47 1.62
N ARG A 58 -17.63 -15.40 2.30
CA ARG A 58 -18.49 -15.08 3.46
C ARG A 58 -17.72 -14.44 4.61
N VAL A 59 -16.50 -14.88 4.90
CA VAL A 59 -15.66 -14.30 5.95
C VAL A 59 -15.22 -12.90 5.55
N ILE A 60 -14.80 -12.70 4.30
CA ILE A 60 -14.39 -11.39 3.79
C ILE A 60 -15.59 -10.43 3.79
N SER A 61 -16.76 -10.89 3.32
CA SER A 61 -17.99 -10.10 3.31
C SER A 61 -18.49 -9.77 4.73
N ASN A 62 -18.41 -10.71 5.68
CA ASN A 62 -18.87 -10.48 7.05
C ASN A 62 -17.93 -9.57 7.87
N TYR A 63 -16.62 -9.63 7.67
CA TYR A 63 -15.66 -8.87 8.48
C TYR A 63 -15.14 -7.60 7.80
N LEU A 64 -15.06 -7.59 6.47
CA LEU A 64 -14.48 -6.51 5.66
C LEU A 64 -15.46 -5.98 4.61
N GLY A 65 -16.65 -6.56 4.45
CA GLY A 65 -17.60 -6.20 3.42
C GLY A 65 -18.54 -5.04 3.79
N VAL A 66 -19.34 -4.66 2.81
CA VAL A 66 -20.25 -3.50 2.83
C VAL A 66 -21.29 -3.56 3.97
N SER A 67 -21.67 -4.75 4.44
CA SER A 67 -22.65 -4.91 5.53
C SER A 67 -22.09 -4.50 6.91
N HIS A 68 -20.78 -4.52 7.08
CA HIS A 68 -20.10 -4.28 8.37
C HIS A 68 -18.99 -3.23 8.23
N LYS A 69 -19.27 -2.12 7.54
CA LYS A 69 -18.31 -1.05 7.21
C LYS A 69 -17.50 -0.56 8.40
N PHE A 70 -18.14 -0.43 9.57
CA PHE A 70 -17.48 0.00 10.81
C PHE A 70 -16.47 -1.02 11.34
N TYR A 71 -16.83 -2.31 11.36
CA TYR A 71 -15.91 -3.37 11.80
C TYR A 71 -14.76 -3.54 10.82
N GLY A 72 -15.04 -3.52 9.51
CA GLY A 72 -14.01 -3.59 8.48
C GLY A 72 -13.01 -2.45 8.59
N PHE A 73 -13.49 -1.23 8.81
CA PHE A 73 -12.67 -0.06 9.09
C PHE A 73 -11.77 -0.23 10.33
N LEU A 74 -12.31 -0.71 11.45
CA LEU A 74 -11.53 -0.94 12.67
C LEU A 74 -10.44 -2.01 12.47
N PHE A 75 -10.78 -3.12 11.81
CA PHE A 75 -9.81 -4.17 11.49
C PHE A 75 -8.71 -3.64 10.55
N ALA A 76 -9.08 -2.87 9.53
CA ALA A 76 -8.12 -2.27 8.61
C ALA A 76 -7.12 -1.35 9.31
N ILE A 77 -7.59 -0.48 10.21
CA ILE A 77 -6.72 0.40 11.01
C ILE A 77 -5.80 -0.41 11.91
N PHE A 78 -6.35 -1.41 12.59
CA PHE A 78 -5.60 -2.23 13.52
C PHE A 78 -4.49 -3.01 12.80
N PHE A 79 -4.87 -3.79 11.78
CA PHE A 79 -3.91 -4.59 11.02
C PHE A 79 -2.92 -3.73 10.24
N GLY A 80 -3.36 -2.61 9.64
CA GLY A 80 -2.44 -1.70 8.97
C GLY A 80 -1.41 -1.11 9.94
N SER A 81 -1.81 -0.71 11.14
CA SER A 81 -0.89 -0.11 12.12
C SER A 81 0.15 -1.09 12.69
N ILE A 82 -0.17 -2.38 12.80
CA ILE A 82 0.74 -3.40 13.36
C ILE A 82 1.52 -4.17 12.31
N THR A 83 1.24 -3.99 11.02
CA THR A 83 1.95 -4.69 9.94
C THR A 83 2.96 -3.77 9.27
N LEU A 84 4.01 -4.35 8.70
CA LEU A 84 4.98 -3.63 7.89
C LEU A 84 5.11 -4.37 6.56
N MET A 85 4.46 -3.85 5.53
CA MET A 85 4.52 -4.39 4.18
C MET A 85 5.02 -3.31 3.23
N PRO A 86 5.91 -3.62 2.28
CA PRO A 86 6.26 -2.69 1.24
C PRO A 86 5.04 -2.29 0.40
N GLY A 87 4.96 -1.02 0.03
CA GLY A 87 3.81 -0.48 -0.71
C GLY A 87 3.52 -1.22 -2.02
N PHE A 88 4.56 -1.71 -2.70
CA PHE A 88 4.40 -2.45 -3.95
C PHE A 88 3.62 -3.76 -3.79
N ILE A 89 3.50 -4.31 -2.58
CA ILE A 89 2.64 -5.46 -2.25
C ILE A 89 1.27 -4.99 -1.75
N ALA A 90 1.25 -4.00 -0.86
CA ALA A 90 0.03 -3.53 -0.21
C ALA A 90 -1.03 -3.10 -1.22
N TYR A 91 -0.64 -2.40 -2.30
CA TYR A 91 -1.57 -1.93 -3.32
C TYR A 91 -2.21 -3.07 -4.14
N PRO A 92 -1.46 -4.05 -4.69
CA PRO A 92 -2.06 -5.24 -5.28
C PRO A 92 -3.02 -5.98 -4.35
N LEU A 93 -2.66 -6.15 -3.07
CA LEU A 93 -3.53 -6.76 -2.07
C LEU A 93 -4.85 -5.98 -1.94
N CYS A 94 -4.79 -4.65 -1.84
CA CYS A 94 -5.98 -3.81 -1.83
C CYS A 94 -6.83 -4.00 -3.10
N GLY A 95 -6.19 -4.15 -4.26
CA GLY A 95 -6.88 -4.42 -5.52
C GLY A 95 -7.61 -5.77 -5.53
N ILE A 96 -7.02 -6.82 -4.97
CA ILE A 96 -7.67 -8.13 -4.84
C ILE A 96 -8.85 -8.05 -3.85
N LEU A 97 -8.66 -7.39 -2.71
CA LEU A 97 -9.73 -7.19 -1.72
C LEU A 97 -10.88 -6.35 -2.27
N LEU A 98 -10.58 -5.34 -3.09
CA LEU A 98 -11.60 -4.55 -3.80
C LEU A 98 -12.45 -5.42 -4.73
N GLN A 99 -11.82 -6.33 -5.49
CA GLN A 99 -12.55 -7.28 -6.34
C GLN A 99 -13.44 -8.22 -5.53
N LYS A 100 -13.11 -8.45 -4.26
CA LYS A 100 -13.93 -9.22 -3.31
C LYS A 100 -15.00 -8.40 -2.58
N GLY A 101 -15.21 -7.14 -2.97
CA GLY A 101 -16.27 -6.28 -2.42
C GLY A 101 -15.94 -5.57 -1.11
N VAL A 102 -14.65 -5.45 -0.77
CA VAL A 102 -14.18 -4.62 0.34
C VAL A 102 -14.27 -3.14 -0.06
N PRO A 103 -14.89 -2.26 0.75
CA PRO A 103 -15.11 -0.86 0.40
C PRO A 103 -13.80 -0.05 0.39
N TYR A 104 -13.75 1.00 -0.43
CA TYR A 104 -12.63 1.93 -0.56
C TYR A 104 -12.26 2.59 0.77
N MET A 105 -13.23 2.86 1.65
CA MET A 105 -13.01 3.35 3.01
C MET A 105 -12.12 2.39 3.83
N THR A 106 -12.40 1.08 3.78
CA THR A 106 -11.62 0.07 4.50
C THR A 106 -10.23 -0.09 3.88
N LEU A 107 -10.14 -0.07 2.55
CA LEU A 107 -8.85 -0.19 1.84
C LEU A 107 -7.94 1.04 2.05
N SER A 108 -8.51 2.24 2.05
CA SER A 108 -7.78 3.48 2.34
C SER A 108 -7.33 3.54 3.80
N ALA A 109 -8.17 3.10 4.74
CA ALA A 109 -7.78 2.96 6.15
C ALA A 109 -6.59 2.00 6.31
N PHE A 110 -6.66 0.81 5.70
CA PHE A 110 -5.59 -0.19 5.74
C PHE A 110 -4.29 0.35 5.12
N SER A 111 -4.35 0.83 3.88
CA SER A 111 -3.15 1.29 3.16
C SER A 111 -2.50 2.51 3.80
N THR A 112 -3.29 3.43 4.35
CA THR A 112 -2.77 4.67 4.96
C THR A 112 -2.16 4.38 6.34
N THR A 113 -2.82 3.57 7.17
CA THR A 113 -2.24 3.18 8.48
C THR A 113 -0.97 2.35 8.31
N LEU A 114 -0.95 1.42 7.35
CA LEU A 114 0.23 0.62 6.99
C LEU A 114 1.46 1.47 6.63
N MET A 115 1.27 2.63 6.01
CA MET A 115 2.37 3.50 5.60
C MET A 115 2.74 4.54 6.65
N MET A 116 1.76 5.07 7.39
CA MET A 116 1.96 6.23 8.25
C MET A 116 2.16 5.88 9.72
N VAL A 117 1.56 4.77 10.18
CA VAL A 117 1.58 4.36 11.58
C VAL A 117 2.67 3.32 11.77
N GLY A 118 3.67 3.68 12.57
CA GLY A 118 4.87 2.92 12.82
C GLY A 118 4.89 2.24 14.18
N ILE A 119 3.92 1.38 14.49
CA ILE A 119 3.94 0.62 15.76
C ILE A 119 5.15 -0.34 15.78
N LEU A 120 5.37 -1.08 14.69
CA LEU A 120 6.52 -1.97 14.57
C LEU A 120 7.85 -1.21 14.46
N THR A 121 7.85 -0.03 13.85
CA THR A 121 9.04 0.82 13.71
C THR A 121 9.29 1.72 14.92
N PHE A 122 8.43 1.65 15.95
CA PHE A 122 8.55 2.45 17.16
C PHE A 122 9.92 2.37 17.84
N PRO A 123 10.57 1.20 18.00
CA PRO A 123 11.90 1.12 18.62
C PRO A 123 12.95 1.93 17.84
N ILE A 124 12.87 1.88 16.52
CA ILE A 124 13.79 2.61 15.64
C ILE A 124 13.49 4.11 15.73
N GLU A 125 12.23 4.51 15.57
CA GLU A 125 11.82 5.91 15.62
C GLU A 125 12.15 6.59 16.94
N LYS A 126 11.99 5.86 18.05
CA LYS A 126 12.31 6.36 19.38
C LYS A 126 13.80 6.73 19.51
N GLU A 127 14.70 5.95 18.92
CA GLU A 127 16.14 6.24 18.97
C GLU A 127 16.49 7.50 18.15
N TYR A 128 15.81 7.75 17.03
CA TYR A 128 16.07 8.91 16.18
C TYR A 128 15.38 10.20 16.65
N PHE A 129 14.13 10.11 17.12
CA PHE A 129 13.28 11.27 17.40
C PHE A 129 13.01 11.49 18.90
N GLY A 130 13.32 10.50 19.75
CA GLY A 130 12.91 10.46 21.14
C GLY A 130 11.45 10.02 21.32
N THR A 131 11.14 9.49 22.51
CA THR A 131 9.85 8.85 22.82
C THR A 131 8.66 9.79 22.64
N LYS A 132 8.76 11.04 23.10
CA LYS A 132 7.63 12.01 23.06
C LYS A 132 7.24 12.33 21.62
N VAL A 133 8.22 12.63 20.77
CA VAL A 133 7.98 12.99 19.36
C VAL A 133 7.45 11.78 18.59
N THR A 134 8.00 10.59 18.85
CA THR A 134 7.55 9.34 18.20
C THR A 134 6.09 9.03 18.50
N ILE A 135 5.65 9.19 19.76
CA ILE A 135 4.24 8.98 20.14
C ILE A 135 3.34 10.01 19.46
N ILE A 136 3.69 11.30 19.51
CA ILE A 136 2.91 12.37 18.88
C ILE A 136 2.79 12.13 17.37
N ARG A 137 3.89 11.78 16.70
CA ARG A 137 3.93 11.45 15.27
C ARG A 137 2.94 10.33 14.93
N ASN A 138 2.99 9.23 15.69
CA ASN A 138 2.12 8.07 15.45
C ASN A 138 0.64 8.37 15.71
N LEU A 139 0.32 9.15 16.75
CA LEU A 139 -1.05 9.56 17.04
C LEU A 139 -1.60 10.50 15.95
N ILE A 140 -0.80 11.47 15.49
CA ILE A 140 -1.17 12.35 14.38
C ILE A 140 -1.36 11.52 13.10
N SER A 141 -0.43 10.61 12.80
CA SER A 141 -0.52 9.70 11.65
C SER A 141 -1.80 8.87 11.67
N LEU A 142 -2.16 8.32 12.82
CA LEU A 142 -3.39 7.55 12.99
C LEU A 142 -4.64 8.42 12.77
N GLY A 143 -4.63 9.64 13.31
CA GLY A 143 -5.72 10.61 13.10
C GLY A 143 -5.88 10.98 11.61
N ILE A 144 -4.76 11.23 10.91
CA ILE A 144 -4.77 11.49 9.46
C ILE A 144 -5.31 10.28 8.70
N ALA A 145 -4.88 9.06 9.05
CA ALA A 145 -5.35 7.84 8.38
C ALA A 145 -6.87 7.65 8.54
N ILE A 146 -7.41 7.92 9.73
CA ILE A 146 -8.86 7.92 9.98
C ILE A 146 -9.56 8.98 9.12
N ALA A 147 -9.03 10.20 9.09
CA ALA A 147 -9.61 11.28 8.30
C ALA A 147 -9.63 10.94 6.80
N VAL A 148 -8.52 10.44 6.26
CA VAL A 148 -8.41 10.00 4.85
C VAL A 148 -9.42 8.90 4.54
N ALA A 149 -9.57 7.91 5.42
CA ALA A 149 -10.53 6.84 5.24
C ALA A 149 -11.98 7.34 5.24
N LEU A 150 -12.34 8.22 6.18
CA LEU A 150 -13.67 8.82 6.24
C LEU A 150 -13.95 9.65 4.99
N VAL A 151 -13.02 10.50 4.58
CA VAL A 151 -13.14 11.29 3.34
C VAL A 151 -13.35 10.37 2.14
N THR A 152 -12.55 9.30 2.03
CA THR A 152 -12.71 8.29 0.97
C THR A 152 -14.11 7.65 1.01
N GLY A 153 -14.59 7.26 2.20
CA GLY A 153 -15.94 6.71 2.37
C GLY A 153 -17.05 7.68 1.97
N ILE A 154 -16.88 8.98 2.19
CA ILE A 154 -17.84 10.01 1.73
C ILE A 154 -17.81 10.11 0.21
N PHE A 155 -16.62 10.22 -0.38
CA PHE A 155 -16.44 10.39 -1.83
C PHE A 155 -17.00 9.21 -2.65
N PHE A 156 -16.85 7.99 -2.14
CA PHE A 156 -17.36 6.79 -2.81
C PHE A 156 -18.80 6.43 -2.38
N ASN A 157 -19.47 7.30 -1.63
CA ASN A 157 -20.81 7.10 -1.08
C ASN A 157 -20.97 5.76 -0.36
N GLU A 158 -19.96 5.40 0.42
CA GLU A 158 -19.91 4.18 1.20
C GLU A 158 -20.37 4.41 2.63
N LEU A 159 -20.48 5.64 3.11
CA LEU A 159 -20.93 5.94 4.47
C LEU A 159 -22.46 6.04 4.63
N PHE A 160 -23.19 6.19 3.53
CA PHE A 160 -24.65 6.38 3.49
C PHE A 160 -25.34 5.27 2.69
#